data_AF-A0A0M2STF7-F1
#
_entry.id   AF-A0A0M2STF7-F1
#
_cell.length_a   1.000
_cell.length_b   1.000
_cell.length_c   1.000
_cell.angle_alpha   90.00
_cell.angle_beta   90.00
_cell.angle_gamma   90.00
#
_symmetry.space_group_name_H-M   'P 1'
#
loop_
_entity.id
_entity.type
_entity.pdbx_description
1 polymer ?
#
loop_
_entity_poly.entity_id
_entity_poly.type
_entity_poly.pdbx_seq_one_letter_code
_entity_poly.pdbx_strand_id
1 'polypeptide(L)'
;MKEVLQQVKEELERAYNEPESHSLEQSIKKLQSALEQNGDRGTMIENAITSIIQAQHAMQQLRNAGDVSSAAAFGEAHNALDQAIKSYSHVDNDPV
;
A
#
# COMPACT_ATOMS: atom_id res chain seq x y z
N MET A 1 11.31 -7.34 3.16
CA MET A 1 10.31 -6.27 3.40
C MET A 1 10.16 -5.31 2.23
N LYS A 2 11.24 -4.73 1.69
CA LYS A 2 11.20 -3.93 0.45
C LYS A 2 10.45 -4.63 -0.69
N GLU A 3 10.75 -5.90 -0.92
CA GLU A 3 10.08 -6.71 -1.96
C GLU A 3 8.58 -6.88 -1.69
N VAL A 4 8.17 -7.04 -0.43
CA VAL A 4 6.75 -7.14 -0.06
C VAL A 4 6.04 -5.82 -0.35
N LEU A 5 6.65 -4.69 0.03
CA LEU A 5 6.09 -3.37 -0.24
C LEU A 5 6.02 -3.07 -1.75
N GLN A 6 7.02 -3.48 -2.54
CA GLN A 6 7.01 -3.37 -4.00
C GLN A 6 5.91 -4.23 -4.63
N GLN A 7 5.80 -5.49 -4.21
CA GLN A 7 4.73 -6.38 -4.69
C GLN A 7 3.35 -5.79 -4.39
N VAL A 8 3.16 -5.23 -3.20
CA VAL A 8 1.88 -4.61 -2.81
C VAL A 8 1.59 -3.35 -3.63
N LYS A 9 2.63 -2.57 -3.98
CA LYS A 9 2.49 -1.41 -4.86
C LYS A 9 2.02 -1.80 -6.26
N GLU A 10 2.61 -2.84 -6.84
CA GLU A 10 2.18 -3.35 -8.15
C GLU A 10 0.74 -3.88 -8.10
N GLU A 11 0.38 -4.61 -7.05
CA GLU A 11 -0.99 -5.11 -6.87
C GLU A 11 -1.99 -3.98 -6.64
N LEU A 12 -1.59 -2.90 -5.96
CA LEU A 12 -2.37 -1.68 -5.82
C LEU A 12 -2.62 -1.06 -7.20
N GLU A 13 -1.59 -0.84 -8.02
CA GLU A 13 -1.73 -0.33 -9.39
C GLU A 13 -2.63 -1.22 -10.27
N ARG A 14 -2.52 -2.53 -10.15
CA ARG A 14 -3.41 -3.47 -10.84
C ARG A 14 -4.84 -3.38 -10.35
N ALA A 15 -5.07 -3.31 -9.04
CA ALA A 15 -6.41 -3.16 -8.46
C ALA A 15 -7.08 -1.85 -8.87
N TYR A 16 -6.32 -0.78 -9.13
CA TYR A 16 -6.90 0.46 -9.66
C TYR A 16 -7.32 0.35 -11.12
N ASN A 17 -6.52 -0.33 -11.95
CA ASN A 17 -6.84 -0.53 -13.37
C ASN A 17 -7.92 -1.60 -13.57
N GLU A 18 -7.92 -2.66 -12.75
CA GLU A 18 -8.79 -3.83 -12.82
C GLU A 18 -9.36 -4.20 -11.43
N PRO A 19 -10.21 -3.34 -10.82
CA PRO A 19 -10.71 -3.52 -9.45
C PRO A 19 -11.59 -4.76 -9.24
N GLU A 20 -12.08 -5.34 -10.32
CA GLU A 20 -12.93 -6.53 -10.34
C GLU A 20 -12.13 -7.85 -10.32
N SER A 21 -10.86 -7.81 -10.76
CA SER A 21 -10.00 -8.99 -10.86
C SER A 21 -8.92 -9.06 -9.77
N HIS A 22 -8.62 -7.94 -9.10
CA HIS A 22 -7.56 -7.85 -8.09
C HIS A 22 -8.07 -7.33 -6.74
N SER A 23 -8.00 -8.20 -5.71
CA SER A 23 -8.29 -7.84 -4.32
C SER A 23 -7.01 -7.54 -3.55
N LEU A 24 -7.02 -6.43 -2.80
CA LEU A 24 -5.90 -6.00 -1.96
C LEU A 24 -5.86 -6.72 -0.60
N GLU A 25 -6.82 -7.60 -0.29
CA GLU A 25 -6.87 -8.31 1.00
C GLU A 25 -5.61 -9.14 1.27
N GLN A 26 -5.09 -9.83 0.26
CA GLN A 26 -3.88 -10.63 0.41
C GLN A 26 -2.65 -9.74 0.64
N SER A 27 -2.62 -8.58 -0.01
CA SER A 27 -1.58 -7.57 0.16
C SER A 27 -1.61 -6.97 1.57
N ILE A 28 -2.79 -6.63 2.09
CA ILE A 28 -2.98 -6.13 3.46
C ILE A 28 -2.51 -7.16 4.48
N LYS A 29 -2.92 -8.43 4.34
CA LYS A 29 -2.49 -9.51 5.25
C LYS A 29 -0.98 -9.69 5.25
N LYS A 30 -0.34 -9.69 4.08
CA LYS A 30 1.13 -9.77 3.97
C LYS A 30 1.82 -8.62 4.71
N LEU A 31 1.32 -7.40 4.57
CA LEU A 31 1.87 -6.23 5.27
C LEU A 31 1.67 -6.32 6.78
N GLN A 32 0.50 -6.77 7.25
CA GLN A 32 0.22 -6.98 8.67
C GLN A 32 1.16 -8.03 9.28
N SER A 33 1.34 -9.18 8.64
CA SER A 33 2.30 -10.19 9.12
C SER A 33 3.75 -9.72 9.10
N ALA A 34 4.09 -8.79 8.20
CA ALA A 34 5.43 -8.21 8.15
C ALA A 34 5.62 -7.06 9.16
N LEU A 35 4.53 -6.36 9.53
CA LEU A 35 4.51 -5.33 10.56
C LEU A 35 4.87 -5.91 11.93
N GLU A 36 4.33 -7.09 12.28
CA GLU A 36 4.63 -7.78 13.54
C GLU A 36 6.13 -8.07 13.74
N GLN A 37 6.90 -8.05 12.65
CA GLN A 37 8.35 -8.31 12.65
C GLN A 37 9.21 -7.03 12.57
N ASN A 38 8.59 -5.86 12.38
CA ASN A 38 9.29 -4.59 12.12
C ASN A 38 8.87 -3.52 13.14
N GLY A 39 9.63 -3.40 14.25
CA GLY A 39 9.38 -2.45 15.35
C GLY A 39 9.28 -0.98 14.94
N ASP A 40 10.37 -0.20 14.98
CA ASP A 40 10.35 1.26 14.79
C ASP A 40 9.88 1.70 13.38
N ARG A 41 10.12 0.86 12.37
CA ARG A 41 9.61 1.05 10.99
C ARG A 41 8.14 0.68 10.84
N GLY A 42 7.52 0.17 11.90
CA GLY A 42 6.14 -0.28 11.91
C GLY A 42 5.15 0.84 11.62
N THR A 43 5.39 2.04 12.14
CA THR A 43 4.52 3.21 11.90
C THR A 43 4.35 3.54 10.42
N MET A 44 5.40 3.42 9.61
CA MET A 44 5.31 3.64 8.15
C MET A 44 4.54 2.53 7.44
N ILE A 45 4.69 1.29 7.90
CA ILE A 45 3.94 0.15 7.38
C ILE A 45 2.47 0.24 7.77
N GLU A 46 2.15 0.65 9.00
CA GLU A 46 0.77 0.90 9.46
C GLU A 46 0.09 1.99 8.66
N ASN A 47 0.81 3.08 8.37
CA ASN A 47 0.30 4.14 7.50
C ASN A 47 0.00 3.60 6.10
N ALA A 48 0.91 2.81 5.51
CA ALA A 48 0.68 2.19 4.21
C ALA A 48 -0.53 1.23 4.22
N ILE A 49 -0.66 0.38 5.25
CA ILE A 49 -1.81 -0.51 5.42
C ILE A 49 -3.11 0.28 5.49
N THR A 50 -3.14 1.34 6.31
CA THR A 50 -4.33 2.17 6.51
C THR A 50 -4.75 2.82 5.20
N SER A 51 -3.82 3.40 4.45
CA SER A 51 -4.12 4.01 3.15
C SER A 51 -4.59 2.99 2.12
N ILE A 52 -4.03 1.77 2.10
CA ILE A 52 -4.48 0.69 1.20
C ILE A 52 -5.91 0.25 1.52
N ILE A 53 -6.27 0.13 2.81
CA ILE A 53 -7.65 -0.19 3.22
C ILE A 53 -8.61 0.91 2.75
N GLN A 54 -8.24 2.17 2.92
CA GLN A 54 -9.04 3.30 2.44
C GLN A 54 -9.20 3.27 0.92
N ALA A 55 -8.13 3.01 0.17
CA ALA A 55 -8.18 2.86 -1.28
C ALA A 55 -9.09 1.71 -1.70
N GLN A 56 -9.02 0.55 -1.02
CA GLN A 56 -9.89 -0.59 -1.29
C GLN A 56 -11.37 -0.26 -1.05
N HIS A 57 -11.70 0.40 0.06
CA HIS A 57 -13.07 0.84 0.32
C HIS A 57 -13.54 1.86 -0.70
N ALA A 58 -12.69 2.82 -1.08
CA ALA A 58 -13.01 3.82 -2.09
C ALA A 58 -13.29 3.16 -3.45
N MET A 59 -12.49 2.17 -3.88
CA MET A 59 -12.74 1.38 -5.10
C MET A 59 -14.09 0.65 -5.05
N GLN A 60 -14.44 0.04 -3.90
CA GLN A 60 -15.75 -0.60 -3.74
C GLN A 60 -16.90 0.42 -3.79
N GLN A 61 -16.71 1.63 -3.27
CA GLN A 61 -17.68 2.70 -3.38
C GLN A 61 -17.77 3.28 -4.80
N LEU A 62 -16.66 3.38 -5.54
CA LEU A 62 -16.63 3.73 -6.98
C LEU A 62 -17.56 2.82 -7.76
N ARG A 63 -17.45 1.51 -7.50
CA ARG A 63 -18.22 0.47 -8.18
C ARG A 63 -19.74 0.64 -7.98
N ASN A 64 -20.13 1.24 -6.86
CA ASN A 64 -21.53 1.43 -6.49
C ASN A 64 -22.07 2.83 -6.84
N ALA A 65 -21.22 3.86 -6.85
CA ALA A 65 -21.63 5.27 -6.92
C ALA A 65 -21.03 6.07 -8.09
N GLY A 66 -20.03 5.55 -8.81
CA GLY A 66 -19.36 6.22 -9.93
C GLY A 66 -18.53 7.45 -9.53
N ASP A 67 -17.98 7.48 -8.31
CA ASP A 67 -17.49 8.72 -7.67
C ASP A 67 -15.97 8.93 -7.73
N VAL A 68 -15.51 10.12 -8.13
CA VAL A 68 -14.10 10.51 -8.38
C VAL A 68 -13.17 10.34 -7.16
N SER A 69 -13.74 10.20 -5.96
CA SER A 69 -13.05 10.06 -4.66
C SER A 69 -11.96 8.95 -4.62
N SER A 70 -12.07 7.94 -5.47
CA SER A 70 -11.15 6.79 -5.48
C SER A 70 -9.75 7.10 -5.97
N ALA A 71 -9.58 8.10 -6.84
CA ALA A 71 -8.26 8.49 -7.33
C ALA A 71 -7.40 9.14 -6.23
N ALA A 72 -8.03 9.90 -5.33
CA ALA A 72 -7.34 10.53 -4.20
C ALA A 72 -6.83 9.47 -3.21
N ALA A 73 -7.72 8.58 -2.76
CA ALA A 73 -7.36 7.49 -1.84
C ALA A 73 -6.27 6.57 -2.43
N PHE A 74 -6.34 6.32 -3.74
CA PHE A 74 -5.31 5.57 -4.46
C PHE A 74 -3.95 6.28 -4.44
N GLY A 75 -3.93 7.58 -4.75
CA GLY A 75 -2.70 8.38 -4.73
C GLY A 75 -2.05 8.43 -3.35
N GLU A 76 -2.86 8.51 -2.28
CA GLU A 76 -2.38 8.44 -0.90
C GLU A 76 -1.75 7.08 -0.59
N ALA A 77 -2.41 5.97 -0.96
CA ALA A 77 -1.89 4.62 -0.77
C ALA A 77 -0.58 4.39 -1.53
N HIS A 78 -0.51 4.83 -2.78
CA HIS A 78 0.70 4.73 -3.60
C HIS A 78 1.86 5.53 -2.98
N ASN A 79 1.61 6.76 -2.52
CA ASN A 79 2.63 7.59 -1.87
C ASN A 79 3.11 6.97 -0.55
N ALA A 80 2.22 6.44 0.28
CA ALA A 80 2.58 5.78 1.53
C ALA A 80 3.47 4.56 1.29
N LEU A 81 3.15 3.74 0.29
CA LEU A 81 3.99 2.62 -0.13
C LEU A 81 5.36 3.08 -0.64
N ASP A 82 5.40 4.14 -1.45
CA ASP A 82 6.66 4.67 -1.99
C ASP A 82 7.58 5.19 -0.86
N GLN A 83 7.03 5.90 0.12
CA GLN A 83 7.77 6.35 1.30
C GLN A 83 8.27 5.17 2.14
N ALA A 84 7.44 4.16 2.36
CA ALA A 84 7.85 2.95 3.06
C ALA A 84 9.01 2.24 2.32
N ILE A 85 8.90 2.05 1.01
CA ILE A 85 9.96 1.45 0.17
C ILE A 85 11.27 2.23 0.26
N LYS A 86 11.19 3.57 0.20
CA LYS A 86 12.36 4.46 0.31
C LYS A 86 13.03 4.36 1.67
N SER A 87 12.24 4.27 2.76
CA SER A 87 12.76 4.08 4.12
C SER A 87 13.56 2.78 4.27
N TYR A 88 13.15 1.72 3.57
CA TYR A 88 13.91 0.46 3.50
C TYR A 88 15.10 0.48 2.52
N SER A 89 15.17 1.47 1.62
CA SER A 89 16.26 1.59 0.63
C SER A 89 17.37 2.55 1.04
N HIS A 90 17.10 3.49 1.96
CA HIS A 90 18.09 4.45 2.47
C HIS A 90 19.07 3.87 3.51
N VAL A 91 18.88 2.63 3.94
CA VAL A 91 19.77 1.96 4.91
C VAL A 91 21.06 1.43 4.26
N ASP A 92 21.13 1.40 2.93
CA ASP A 92 22.23 0.80 2.16
C ASP A 92 23.28 1.82 1.68
N ASN A 93 23.24 3.07 2.15
CA ASN A 93 24.15 4.11 1.65
C ASN A 93 24.66 5.07 2.73
N ASP A 94 25.11 4.51 3.86
CA ASP A 94 26.03 5.20 4.77
C ASP A 94 27.46 4.94 4.26
N PRO A 95 28.15 5.90 3.62
CA PRO A 95 29.59 5.79 3.42
C PRO A 95 30.29 6.00 4.77
N VAL A 96 31.04 4.99 5.18
CA VAL A 96 32.02 5.02 6.27
C VAL A 96 33.07 6.13 6.12
#